data_AF-A0A7S1WLV3-F1
#
_entry.id   AF-A0A7S1WLV3-F1
#
_cell.length_a   1.000
_cell.length_b   1.000
_cell.length_c   1.000
_cell.angle_alpha   90.00
_cell.angle_beta   90.00
_cell.angle_gamma   90.00
#
_symmetry.space_group_name_H-M   'P 1'
#
loop_
_entity.id
_entity.type
_entity.pdbx_description
1 polymer ?
#
loop_
_entity_poly.entity_id
_entity_poly.type
_entity_poly.pdbx_seq_one_letter_code
_entity_poly.pdbx_strand_id
1 'polypeptide(L)'
;EPAPAPAPAPPAPGCAVVSVLVRTATWPGENSWRVHGTVSGAAVCSGGGYSQENAEISEACCLEQGLQYTLRCMDSYGDGWHGGYIQIGSTKYCDMGSWSQQDHDFTLATPPTPSPTPLPTPAPPTPAPTLMPTPAPPTPAPTPAPTP
;
A
#
# COMPACT_ATOMS: atom_id res chain seq x y z
N GLU A 1 -25.27 -15.11 -7.23
CA GLU A 1 -24.15 -14.76 -6.34
C GLU A 1 -23.87 -13.27 -6.49
N PRO A 2 -23.71 -12.48 -5.41
CA PRO A 2 -23.38 -11.06 -5.55
C PRO A 2 -21.93 -10.93 -6.04
N ALA A 3 -21.69 -9.97 -6.94
CA ALA A 3 -20.36 -9.69 -7.47
C ALA A 3 -19.37 -9.35 -6.33
N PRO A 4 -18.07 -9.73 -6.45
CA PRO A 4 -17.06 -9.31 -5.50
C PRO A 4 -16.99 -7.78 -5.47
N ALA A 5 -16.85 -7.20 -4.28
CA ALA A 5 -16.67 -5.75 -4.13
C ALA A 5 -15.41 -5.29 -4.91
N PRO A 6 -15.41 -4.06 -5.45
CA PRO A 6 -14.23 -3.50 -6.10
C PRO A 6 -13.04 -3.52 -5.14
N ALA A 7 -11.86 -3.90 -5.63
CA ALA A 7 -10.64 -3.78 -4.86
C ALA A 7 -10.44 -2.31 -4.41
N PRO A 8 -9.87 -2.04 -3.23
CA PRO A 8 -9.54 -0.68 -2.82
C PRO A 8 -8.63 -0.05 -3.88
N ALA A 9 -9.00 1.12 -4.39
CA ALA A 9 -8.16 1.87 -5.30
C ALA A 9 -6.77 2.09 -4.65
N PRO A 10 -5.68 2.11 -5.44
CA PRO A 10 -4.38 2.54 -4.94
C PRO A 10 -4.54 3.88 -4.21
N PRO A 11 -3.90 4.08 -3.05
CA PRO A 11 -3.89 5.38 -2.39
C PRO A 11 -3.50 6.44 -3.43
N ALA A 12 -4.29 7.53 -3.51
CA ALA A 12 -4.01 8.64 -4.42
C ALA A 12 -2.57 9.15 -4.21
N PRO A 13 -1.90 9.68 -5.26
CA PRO A 13 -0.60 10.32 -5.10
C PRO A 13 -0.75 11.50 -4.15
N GLY A 14 -0.27 11.29 -2.93
CA GLY A 14 -0.42 12.17 -1.79
C GLY A 14 0.38 11.58 -0.65
N CYS A 15 0.74 12.42 0.32
CA CYS A 15 1.52 11.92 1.44
C CYS A 15 0.70 10.94 2.29
N ALA A 16 1.33 9.83 2.67
CA ALA A 16 0.81 8.97 3.70
C ALA A 16 1.14 9.62 5.06
N VAL A 17 0.13 9.81 5.90
CA VAL A 17 0.36 10.23 7.29
C VAL A 17 0.91 9.03 8.05
N VAL A 18 2.20 9.07 8.35
CA VAL A 18 2.93 8.08 9.13
C VAL A 18 3.06 8.57 10.56
N SER A 19 2.69 7.73 11.51
CA SER A 19 2.92 8.00 12.94
C SER A 19 4.38 7.73 13.30
N VAL A 20 5.05 8.77 13.79
CA VAL A 20 6.37 8.70 14.41
C VAL A 20 6.17 8.69 15.91
N LEU A 21 6.44 7.55 16.54
CA LEU A 21 6.37 7.40 17.99
C LEU A 21 7.73 7.75 18.59
N VAL A 22 7.76 8.71 19.48
CA VAL A 22 8.94 9.11 20.24
C VAL A 22 8.74 8.61 21.66
N ARG A 23 9.62 7.73 22.11
CA ARG A 23 9.69 7.34 23.52
C ARG A 23 10.81 8.10 24.19
N THR A 24 10.45 8.96 25.12
CA THR A 24 11.40 9.71 25.92
C THR A 24 11.87 8.87 27.12
N ALA A 25 13.10 9.11 27.58
CA ALA A 25 13.62 8.57 28.82
C ALA A 25 13.95 9.74 29.77
N THR A 26 14.96 9.58 30.61
CA THR A 26 15.53 10.68 31.41
C THR A 26 16.18 11.71 30.49
N TRP A 27 16.13 12.99 30.86
CA TRP A 27 16.73 14.11 30.11
C TRP A 27 16.17 14.37 28.70
N PRO A 28 14.86 14.28 28.47
CA PRO A 28 14.30 14.32 27.12
C PRO A 28 14.43 15.69 26.41
N GLY A 29 14.80 16.74 27.15
CA GLY A 29 14.99 18.09 26.62
C GLY A 29 16.19 18.23 25.69
N GLU A 30 17.15 17.30 25.75
CA GLU A 30 18.31 17.26 24.85
C GLU A 30 18.02 16.57 23.51
N ASN A 31 16.94 15.78 23.47
CA ASN A 31 16.61 14.91 22.37
C ASN A 31 15.84 15.67 21.29
N SER A 32 16.32 15.61 20.06
CA SER A 32 15.64 16.19 18.90
C SER A 32 15.87 15.36 17.65
N TRP A 33 14.94 15.40 16.71
CA TRP A 33 15.04 14.63 15.48
C TRP A 33 14.42 15.36 14.31
N ARG A 34 14.83 14.94 13.11
CA ARG A 34 14.23 15.39 11.85
C ARG A 34 14.24 14.29 10.82
N VAL A 35 13.20 14.25 10.02
CA VAL A 35 13.12 13.45 8.81
C VAL A 35 13.24 14.39 7.61
N HIS A 36 14.14 14.07 6.69
CA HIS A 36 14.28 14.79 5.43
C HIS A 36 14.31 13.81 4.25
N GLY A 37 13.86 14.27 3.08
CA GLY A 37 13.96 13.48 1.85
C GLY A 37 15.43 13.33 1.45
N THR A 38 15.89 12.10 1.19
CA THR A 38 17.30 11.85 0.84
C THR A 38 17.66 12.49 -0.50
N VAL A 39 16.69 12.56 -1.43
CA VAL A 39 16.89 13.13 -2.77
C VAL A 39 16.65 14.65 -2.80
N SER A 40 15.60 15.12 -2.12
CA SER A 40 15.23 16.54 -2.12
C SER A 40 16.02 17.37 -1.10
N GLY A 41 16.58 16.72 -0.07
CA GLY A 41 17.18 17.37 1.10
C GLY A 41 16.19 18.17 1.96
N ALA A 42 14.91 18.21 1.58
CA ALA A 42 13.89 19.00 2.23
C ALA A 42 13.49 18.35 3.56
N ALA A 43 13.48 19.13 4.63
CA ALA A 43 12.94 18.71 5.91
C ALA A 43 11.44 18.48 5.76
N VAL A 44 10.98 17.30 6.15
CA VAL A 44 9.58 16.89 6.07
C VAL A 44 8.92 17.03 7.43
N CYS A 45 9.57 16.49 8.46
CA CYS A 45 9.06 16.50 9.83
C CYS A 45 10.21 16.64 10.81
N SER A 46 9.91 17.15 12.00
CA SER A 46 10.87 17.28 13.09
C SER A 46 10.15 17.29 14.43
N GLY A 47 10.87 16.88 15.47
CA GLY A 47 10.41 16.96 16.85
C GLY A 47 11.59 17.19 17.81
N GLY A 48 11.31 17.70 19.00
CA GLY A 48 12.31 17.96 20.02
C GLY A 48 11.81 18.87 21.13
N GLY A 49 12.68 19.20 22.09
CA GLY A 49 12.33 20.08 23.21
C GLY A 49 11.34 19.42 24.18
N TYR A 50 11.45 18.11 24.35
CA TYR A 50 10.54 17.34 25.18
C TYR A 50 10.79 17.60 26.67
N SER A 51 9.73 17.78 27.45
CA SER A 51 9.81 18.03 28.90
C SER A 51 9.31 16.87 29.75
N GLN A 52 8.63 15.90 29.13
CA GLN A 52 8.07 14.73 29.82
C GLN A 52 9.03 13.56 29.71
N GLU A 53 9.49 13.06 30.84
CA GLU A 53 10.34 11.87 30.93
C GLU A 53 9.49 10.60 30.84
N ASN A 54 10.07 9.51 30.32
CA ASN A 54 9.43 8.18 30.24
C ASN A 54 8.06 8.19 29.55
N ALA A 55 7.86 9.12 28.60
CA ALA A 55 6.60 9.33 27.91
C ALA A 55 6.64 8.78 26.49
N GLU A 56 5.47 8.46 25.96
CA GLU A 56 5.27 8.10 24.56
C GLU A 56 4.51 9.23 23.87
N ILE A 57 5.14 9.83 22.88
CA ILE A 57 4.65 10.99 22.14
C ILE A 57 4.48 10.56 20.69
N SER A 58 3.29 10.75 20.13
CA SER A 58 3.02 10.40 18.72
C SER A 58 2.94 11.65 17.87
N GLU A 59 3.83 11.75 16.89
CA GLU A 59 3.90 12.83 15.92
C GLU A 59 3.41 12.33 14.56
N ALA A 60 2.57 13.10 13.90
CA ALA A 60 2.06 12.75 12.57
C ALA A 60 2.95 13.36 11.49
N CYS A 61 3.48 12.52 10.60
CA CYS A 61 4.40 12.93 9.55
C CYS A 61 3.86 12.60 8.17
N CYS A 62 3.87 13.57 7.27
CA CYS A 62 3.35 13.48 5.91
C CYS A 62 4.47 13.02 4.97
N LEU A 63 4.57 11.70 4.72
CA LEU A 63 5.63 11.10 3.92
C LEU A 63 5.05 10.35 2.72
N GLU A 64 5.62 10.55 1.54
CA GLU A 64 5.19 9.90 0.32
C GLU A 64 5.70 8.46 0.23
N GLN A 65 4.82 7.55 -0.20
CA GLN A 65 5.18 6.14 -0.34
C GLN A 65 6.11 5.94 -1.53
N GLY A 66 7.06 5.01 -1.39
CA GLY A 66 8.06 4.72 -2.43
C GLY A 66 9.23 5.71 -2.49
N LEU A 67 9.26 6.74 -1.65
CA LEU A 67 10.40 7.64 -1.50
C LEU A 67 11.35 7.20 -0.38
N GLN A 68 12.60 7.65 -0.49
CA GLN A 68 13.65 7.41 0.48
C GLN A 68 13.86 8.64 1.36
N TYR A 69 13.96 8.37 2.65
CA TYR A 69 14.06 9.37 3.70
C TYR A 69 15.21 9.02 4.64
N THR A 70 15.76 10.04 5.26
CA THR A 70 16.76 9.88 6.31
C THR A 70 16.19 10.47 7.59
N LEU A 71 16.17 9.66 8.65
CA LEU A 71 15.89 10.08 10.01
C LEU A 71 17.21 10.48 10.67
N ARG A 72 17.33 11.75 11.03
CA ARG A 72 18.44 12.26 11.84
C ARG A 72 17.99 12.44 13.27
N CYS A 73 18.60 11.69 14.18
CA CYS A 73 18.48 11.89 15.61
C CYS A 73 19.64 12.73 16.13
N MET A 74 19.36 13.60 17.07
CA MET A 74 20.28 14.56 17.65
C MET A 74 20.13 14.56 19.17
N ASP A 75 21.26 14.67 19.83
CA ASP A 75 21.38 14.82 21.26
C ASP A 75 22.43 15.91 21.51
N SER A 76 22.06 16.93 22.28
CA SER A 76 22.93 18.07 22.56
C SER A 76 24.07 17.77 23.52
N TYR A 77 23.98 16.72 24.34
CA TYR A 77 25.01 16.34 25.30
C TYR A 77 25.94 15.23 24.77
N GLY A 78 25.46 14.41 23.85
CA GLY A 78 26.25 13.45 23.08
C GLY A 78 26.43 12.09 23.75
N ASP A 79 25.68 11.81 24.80
CA ASP A 79 25.61 10.55 25.53
C ASP A 79 24.46 9.65 25.07
N GLY A 80 23.67 10.13 24.10
CA GLY A 80 22.56 9.42 23.49
C GLY A 80 21.26 9.61 24.27
N TRP A 81 20.19 8.94 23.84
CA TRP A 81 18.85 9.23 24.35
C TRP A 81 18.49 8.50 25.66
N HIS A 82 19.49 7.97 26.38
CA HIS A 82 19.30 7.35 27.69
C HIS A 82 18.25 6.22 27.74
N GLY A 83 18.11 5.47 26.63
CA GLY A 83 17.10 4.42 26.46
C GLY A 83 15.80 4.87 25.79
N GLY A 84 15.67 6.18 25.52
CA GLY A 84 14.68 6.73 24.61
C GLY A 84 14.95 6.31 23.17
N TYR A 85 13.93 6.38 22.32
CA TYR A 85 14.02 5.96 20.92
C TYR A 85 12.92 6.57 20.07
N ILE A 86 13.09 6.45 18.76
CA ILE A 86 12.05 6.74 17.77
C ILE A 86 11.58 5.44 17.16
N GLN A 87 10.28 5.30 16.93
CA GLN A 87 9.71 4.19 16.20
C GLN A 87 8.88 4.71 15.03
N ILE A 88 9.18 4.23 13.84
CA ILE A 88 8.46 4.53 12.60
C ILE A 88 7.92 3.21 12.06
N GLY A 89 6.60 3.06 12.06
CA GLY A 89 5.95 1.77 11.79
C GLY A 89 6.36 0.71 12.82
N SER A 90 6.98 -0.38 12.35
CA SER A 90 7.44 -1.48 13.19
C SER A 90 8.93 -1.41 13.55
N THR A 91 9.64 -0.38 13.07
CA THR A 91 11.10 -0.28 13.23
C THR A 91 11.45 0.78 14.26
N LYS A 92 12.35 0.41 15.18
CA LYS A 92 12.90 1.26 16.23
C LYS A 92 14.26 1.80 15.79
N TYR A 93 14.50 3.07 16.09
CA TYR A 93 15.67 3.85 15.72
C TYR A 93 16.20 4.62 16.92
N CYS A 94 17.48 4.97 16.89
CA CYS A 94 18.11 5.88 17.86
C CYS A 94 18.00 5.40 19.30
N ASP A 95 18.07 4.09 19.52
CA ASP A 95 17.73 3.47 20.81
C ASP A 95 18.93 3.08 21.67
N MET A 96 20.14 3.03 21.10
CA MET A 96 21.33 2.59 21.81
C MET A 96 22.57 3.39 21.39
N GLY A 97 23.56 3.38 22.29
CA GLY A 97 24.86 4.02 22.11
C GLY A 97 24.93 5.45 22.64
N SER A 98 26.15 5.99 22.60
CA SER A 98 26.45 7.38 22.96
C SER A 98 26.89 8.13 21.72
N TRP A 99 26.10 9.12 21.34
CA TRP A 99 26.24 9.86 20.09
C TRP A 99 25.55 11.21 20.24
N SER A 100 26.08 12.24 19.59
CA SER A 100 25.41 13.54 19.45
C SER A 100 24.54 13.61 18.20
N GLN A 101 24.80 12.75 17.21
CA GLN A 101 24.00 12.63 16.00
C GLN A 101 24.07 11.21 15.42
N GLN A 102 22.94 10.69 14.97
CA GLN A 102 22.84 9.47 14.17
C GLN A 102 21.84 9.64 13.03
N ASP A 103 22.24 9.18 11.84
CA ASP A 103 21.39 9.17 10.66
C ASP A 103 20.97 7.72 10.34
N HIS A 104 19.69 7.52 10.02
CA HIS A 104 19.09 6.24 9.68
C HIS A 104 18.27 6.39 8.40
N ASP A 105 18.68 5.69 7.34
CA ASP A 105 17.95 5.69 6.08
C ASP A 105 16.81 4.69 6.10
N PHE A 106 15.66 5.09 5.58
CA PHE A 106 14.51 4.22 5.43
C PHE A 106 13.71 4.56 4.17
N THR A 107 12.90 3.60 3.72
CA THR A 107 12.02 3.76 2.56
C THR A 107 10.62 3.37 2.98
N LEU A 108 9.63 4.20 2.65
CA LEU A 108 8.25 3.83 2.89
C LEU A 108 7.80 2.83 1.85
N ALA A 109 7.53 1.60 2.29
CA ALA A 109 7.00 0.57 1.42
C ALA A 109 5.69 1.07 0.79
N THR A 110 5.58 0.90 -0.52
CA THR A 110 4.28 0.95 -1.18
C THR A 110 3.49 -0.28 -0.73
N PRO A 111 2.18 -0.15 -0.47
CA PRO A 111 1.35 -1.32 -0.27
C PRO A 111 1.49 -2.23 -1.50
N PRO A 112 1.56 -3.56 -1.33
CA PRO A 112 1.64 -4.46 -2.47
C PRO A 112 0.41 -4.22 -3.34
N THR A 113 0.62 -3.86 -4.61
CA THR A 113 -0.45 -3.81 -5.59
C THR A 113 -1.16 -5.16 -5.56
N PRO A 114 -2.49 -5.23 -5.38
CA PRO A 114 -3.17 -6.52 -5.49
C PRO A 114 -2.86 -7.10 -6.87
N SER A 115 -2.46 -8.38 -6.90
CA SER A 115 -2.21 -9.10 -8.15
C SER A 115 -3.40 -8.91 -9.09
N PRO A 116 -3.19 -8.69 -10.41
CA PRO A 116 -4.31 -8.54 -11.33
C PRO A 116 -5.23 -9.76 -11.21
N THR A 117 -6.51 -9.51 -10.93
CA THR A 117 -7.53 -10.56 -10.98
C THR A 117 -7.49 -11.17 -12.37
N PRO A 118 -7.35 -12.50 -12.53
CA PRO A 118 -7.32 -13.12 -13.84
C PRO A 118 -8.58 -12.70 -14.61
N LEU A 119 -8.40 -12.26 -15.86
CA LEU A 119 -9.51 -11.96 -16.76
C LEU A 119 -10.46 -13.18 -16.78
N PRO A 120 -11.80 -12.98 -16.72
CA PRO A 120 -12.72 -14.11 -16.86
C PRO A 120 -12.39 -14.85 -18.16
N THR A 121 -12.13 -16.16 -18.04
CA THR A 121 -11.91 -17.02 -19.19
C THR A 121 -13.16 -16.95 -20.09
N PRO A 122 -13.04 -16.63 -21.38
CA PRO A 122 -14.19 -16.65 -22.28
C PRO A 122 -14.87 -18.01 -22.24
N ALA A 123 -16.19 -18.02 -22.03
CA ALA A 123 -16.97 -19.25 -22.13
C ALA A 123 -16.77 -19.87 -23.53
N PRO A 124 -16.69 -21.22 -23.64
CA PRO A 124 -16.58 -21.87 -24.93
C PRO A 124 -17.76 -21.47 -25.83
N PRO A 125 -17.54 -21.26 -27.14
CA PRO A 125 -18.63 -20.89 -28.05
C PRO A 125 -19.69 -21.99 -28.04
N THR A 126 -20.95 -21.60 -27.89
CA THR A 126 -22.10 -22.49 -28.02
C THR A 126 -22.09 -23.11 -29.43
N PRO A 127 -22.17 -24.43 -29.58
CA PRO A 127 -22.26 -25.04 -30.91
C PRO A 127 -23.51 -24.52 -31.62
N ALA A 128 -23.36 -24.17 -32.91
CA ALA A 128 -24.46 -23.69 -33.73
C ALA A 128 -25.57 -24.76 -33.81
N PRO A 129 -26.86 -24.36 -33.83
CA PRO A 129 -27.96 -25.31 -34.00
C PRO A 129 -27.85 -25.98 -35.38
N THR A 130 -27.74 -27.31 -35.40
CA THR A 130 -27.76 -28.10 -36.62
C THR A 130 -29.16 -28.07 -37.22
N LEU A 131 -29.37 -27.20 -38.22
CA LEU A 131 -30.58 -27.21 -39.05
C LEU A 131 -30.52 -28.44 -39.98
N MET A 132 -30.97 -29.59 -39.52
CA MET A 132 -31.31 -30.69 -40.42
C MET A 132 -32.68 -30.39 -41.05
N PRO A 133 -32.80 -30.31 -42.39
CA PRO A 133 -34.10 -30.24 -43.03
C PRO A 133 -34.78 -31.62 -42.96
N THR A 134 -35.99 -31.65 -42.39
CA THR A 134 -36.90 -32.81 -42.46
C THR A 134 -37.30 -33.03 -43.93
N PRO A 135 -37.12 -34.22 -44.53
CA PRO A 135 -37.58 -34.48 -45.88
C PRO A 135 -39.11 -34.42 -45.96
N ALA A 136 -39.63 -33.72 -46.98
CA ALA A 136 -41.06 -33.70 -47.28
C ALA A 136 -41.54 -35.09 -47.76
N PRO A 137 -42.77 -35.52 -47.40
CA PRO A 137 -43.34 -36.76 -47.91
C PRO A 137 -43.63 -36.65 -49.43
N PRO A 138 -43.49 -37.75 -50.19
CA PRO A 138 -43.75 -37.73 -51.62
C PRO A 138 -45.25 -37.56 -51.94
N THR A 139 -45.54 -36.69 -52.92
CA THR A 139 -46.88 -36.43 -53.44
C THR A 139 -47.47 -37.70 -54.11
N PRO A 140 -48.75 -38.05 -53.89
CA PRO A 140 -49.41 -39.14 -54.61
C PRO A 140 -49.54 -38.85 -56.11
N ALA A 141 -49.37 -39.88 -56.93
CA ALA A 141 -49.49 -39.82 -58.39
C ALA A 141 -50.94 -39.49 -58.85
N PRO A 142 -51.13 -38.80 -59.98
CA PRO A 142 -52.45 -38.48 -60.49
C PRO A 142 -53.18 -39.73 -60.99
N THR A 143 -54.47 -39.83 -60.62
CA THR A 143 -55.41 -40.85 -61.09
C THR A 143 -55.67 -40.68 -62.60
N PRO A 144 -55.62 -41.75 -63.42
CA PRO A 144 -55.97 -41.65 -64.84
C PRO A 144 -57.48 -41.42 -65.01
N ALA A 145 -57.82 -40.51 -65.94
CA ALA A 145 -59.18 -40.20 -66.39
C ALA A 145 -59.66 -41.24 -67.44
N PRO A 146 -60.97 -41.27 -67.76
CA PRO A 146 -61.73 -42.49 -68.04
C PRO A 146 -61.64 -42.99 -69.49
N THR A 147 -62.03 -44.25 -69.70
CA THR A 147 -62.21 -44.89 -71.02
C THR A 147 -63.73 -45.06 -71.28
N PRO A 148 -64.23 -44.89 -72.53
CA PRO A 148 -65.66 -44.71 -72.86
C PRO A 148 -66.58 -45.90 -72.57
#